data_AF-A0A382LF02-F1
#
_entry.id   AF-A0A382LF02-F1
#
_cell.length_a   1.000
_cell.length_b   1.000
_cell.length_c   1.000
_cell.angle_alpha   90.00
_cell.angle_beta   90.00
_cell.angle_gamma   90.00
#
_symmetry.space_group_name_H-M   'P 1'
#
loop_
_entity.id
_entity.type
_entity.pdbx_description
1 polymer ?
#
loop_
_entity_poly.entity_id
_entity_poly.type
_entity_poly.pdbx_seq_one_letter_code
_entity_poly.pdbx_strand_id
1 'polypeptide(L)'
;MDTALTAVSVLFIAVSWAPLLPSSHWLVRVWEFPRLQIAAIISLLIAGHIFESTYYAQIDSLAVIIVAGLTVSLIYQVIWIIPYTPL
;
A
#
# COMPACT_ATOMS: atom_id res chain seq x y z
N MET A 1 -2.43 12.55 12.80
CA MET A 1 -1.80 11.85 11.66
C MET A 1 -0.31 11.92 11.79
N ASP A 2 0.30 10.77 12.04
CA ASP A 2 1.75 10.63 12.03
C ASP A 2 2.30 10.88 10.62
N THR A 3 3.28 11.80 10.52
CA THR A 3 3.81 12.24 9.23
C THR A 3 4.63 11.16 8.54
N ALA A 4 5.36 10.34 9.30
CA ALA A 4 6.14 9.24 8.75
C ALA A 4 5.21 8.14 8.22
N LEU A 5 4.20 7.73 8.99
CA LEU A 5 3.19 6.76 8.58
C LEU A 5 2.48 7.21 7.30
N THR A 6 2.13 8.50 7.24
CA THR A 6 1.50 9.12 6.06
C THR A 6 2.41 9.08 4.84
N ALA A 7 3.66 9.51 4.97
CA ALA A 7 4.61 9.56 3.86
C ALA A 7 4.92 8.15 3.31
N VAL A 8 5.11 7.17 4.19
CA VAL A 8 5.35 5.78 3.78
C VAL A 8 4.10 5.19 3.12
N SER A 9 2.90 5.54 3.61
CA SER A 9 1.64 5.10 2.97
C SER A 9 1.51 5.61 1.55
N VAL A 10 1.77 6.90 1.32
CA VAL A 10 1.74 7.50 -0.02
C VAL A 10 2.77 6.84 -0.94
N LEU A 11 3.99 6.58 -0.45
CA LEU A 11 5.01 5.86 -1.20
C LEU A 11 4.54 4.46 -1.62
N PHE A 12 3.94 3.69 -0.70
CA PHE A 12 3.50 2.32 -0.97
C PHE A 12 2.28 2.24 -1.90
N ILE A 13 1.43 3.26 -1.88
CA ILE A 13 0.41 3.46 -2.92
C ILE A 13 1.09 3.73 -4.27
N ALA A 14 2.01 4.70 -4.34
CA ALA A 14 2.65 5.06 -5.60
C ALA A 14 3.41 3.89 -6.25
N VAL A 15 4.21 3.14 -5.49
CA VAL A 15 4.96 1.99 -6.02
C VAL A 15 4.05 0.83 -6.43
N SER A 16 2.90 0.65 -5.77
CA SER A 16 1.93 -0.38 -6.18
C SER A 16 1.32 -0.09 -7.55
N TRP A 17 1.19 1.18 -7.90
CA TRP A 17 0.56 1.64 -9.15
C TRP A 17 1.58 1.96 -10.24
N ALA A 18 2.86 2.14 -9.87
CA ALA A 18 3.93 2.44 -10.83
C ALA A 18 3.95 1.47 -12.04
N PRO A 19 3.81 0.14 -11.90
CA PRO A 19 3.81 -0.78 -13.05
C PRO A 19 2.68 -0.57 -14.06
N LEU A 20 1.62 0.16 -13.71
CA LEU A 20 0.51 0.49 -14.61
C LEU A 20 0.88 1.57 -15.64
N LEU A 21 1.97 2.31 -15.40
CA LEU A 21 2.47 3.28 -16.37
C LEU A 21 3.00 2.56 -17.63
N PRO A 22 2.75 3.09 -18.84
CA PRO A 22 3.21 2.51 -20.10
C PRO A 22 4.71 2.80 -20.33
N SER A 23 5.56 2.40 -19.40
CA SER A 23 7.00 2.60 -19.44
C SER A 23 7.73 1.29 -19.23
N SER A 24 8.71 1.01 -20.09
CA SER A 24 9.62 -0.13 -19.95
C SER A 24 10.80 0.16 -19.01
N HIS A 25 10.88 1.38 -18.46
CA HIS A 25 11.98 1.74 -17.57
C HIS A 25 12.01 0.85 -16.33
N TRP A 26 13.19 0.34 -15.97
CA TRP A 26 13.33 -0.66 -14.91
C TRP A 26 12.77 -0.20 -13.56
N LEU A 27 12.94 1.08 -13.20
CA LEU A 27 12.36 1.65 -11.96
C LEU A 27 10.83 1.59 -11.90
N VAL A 28 10.14 1.49 -13.04
CA VAL A 28 8.68 1.38 -13.11
C VAL A 28 8.26 -0.08 -12.93
N ARG A 29 9.02 -1.01 -13.52
CA ARG A 29 8.70 -2.44 -13.57
C ARG A 29 9.25 -3.24 -12.38
N VAL A 30 10.27 -2.74 -11.68
CA VAL A 30 10.91 -3.45 -10.56
C VAL A 30 9.92 -3.79 -9.42
N TRP A 31 8.86 -3.00 -9.27
CA TRP A 31 7.85 -3.20 -8.23
C TRP A 31 6.92 -4.40 -8.49
N GLU A 32 7.00 -5.03 -9.67
CA GLU A 32 6.27 -6.27 -9.96
C GLU A 32 6.90 -7.51 -9.34
N PHE A 33 8.16 -7.44 -8.89
CA PHE A 33 8.85 -8.57 -8.28
C PHE A 33 8.50 -8.75 -6.79
N PRO A 34 8.61 -7.73 -5.91
CA PRO A 34 8.41 -7.90 -4.47
C PRO A 34 6.94 -7.77 -4.04
N ARG A 35 5.99 -8.36 -4.78
CA ARG A 35 4.54 -8.17 -4.53
C ARG A 35 4.11 -8.58 -3.14
N LEU A 36 4.61 -9.71 -2.64
CA LEU A 36 4.27 -10.22 -1.30
C LEU A 36 4.82 -9.28 -0.21
N GLN A 37 6.04 -8.78 -0.37
CA GLN A 37 6.65 -7.83 0.56
C GLN A 37 5.87 -6.51 0.57
N ILE A 38 5.47 -6.01 -0.61
CA ILE A 38 4.61 -4.82 -0.72
C ILE A 38 3.27 -5.05 -0.02
N ALA A 39 2.61 -6.19 -0.25
CA ALA A 39 1.34 -6.53 0.40
C ALA A 39 1.46 -6.63 1.93
N ALA A 40 2.55 -7.21 2.43
CA ALA A 40 2.83 -7.31 3.86
C ALA A 40 3.00 -5.92 4.49
N ILE A 41 3.79 -5.05 3.85
CA ILE A 41 4.01 -3.68 4.34
C ILE A 41 2.70 -2.87 4.28
N ILE A 42 1.93 -2.97 3.21
CA ILE A 42 0.61 -2.30 3.12
C ILE A 42 -0.32 -2.76 4.25
N SER A 43 -0.35 -4.07 4.56
CA SER A 43 -1.15 -4.60 5.67
C SER A 43 -0.73 -4.00 7.02
N LEU A 44 0.59 -3.88 7.26
CA LEU A 44 1.12 -3.22 8.46
C LEU A 44 0.77 -1.73 8.51
N LEU A 45 0.81 -1.01 7.38
CA LEU A 45 0.44 0.40 7.31
C LEU A 45 -1.04 0.61 7.63
N ILE A 46 -1.93 -0.23 7.10
CA ILE A 46 -3.36 -0.20 7.43
C ILE A 46 -3.57 -0.45 8.93
N ALA A 47 -2.92 -1.48 9.49
CA ALA A 47 -2.96 -1.75 10.92
C ALA A 47 -2.44 -0.56 11.75
N GLY A 48 -1.38 0.11 11.29
CA GLY A 48 -0.84 1.33 11.88
C GLY A 48 -1.85 2.48 11.91
N HIS A 49 -2.56 2.74 10.81
CA HIS A 49 -3.62 3.76 10.75
C HIS A 49 -4.79 3.43 11.67
N ILE A 50 -5.22 2.16 11.73
CA ILE A 50 -6.27 1.71 12.66
C ILE A 50 -5.81 1.93 14.11
N PHE A 51 -4.57 1.60 14.42
CA PHE A 51 -4.00 1.79 15.76
C PHE A 51 -3.90 3.28 16.13
N GLU A 52 -3.37 4.13 15.24
CA GLU A 52 -3.31 5.59 15.47
C GLU A 52 -4.71 6.15 15.75
N SER A 53 -5.67 5.78 14.90
CA SER A 53 -7.07 6.22 15.01
C SER A 53 -7.75 5.77 16.31
N THR A 54 -7.36 4.63 16.85
CA THR A 54 -8.02 4.06 18.04
C THR A 54 -7.49 4.70 19.31
N TYR A 55 -6.20 5.02 19.36
CA TYR A 55 -5.52 5.37 20.62
C TYR A 55 -4.98 6.80 20.71
N TYR A 56 -4.69 7.48 19.58
CA TYR A 56 -3.93 8.73 19.60
C TYR A 56 -4.60 9.89 18.89
N ALA A 57 -5.31 9.64 17.79
CA ALA A 57 -5.85 10.71 16.95
C ALA A 57 -7.25 10.38 16.44
N GLN A 58 -8.07 11.41 16.24
CA GLN A 58 -9.35 11.28 15.58
C GLN A 58 -9.16 11.06 14.07
N ILE A 59 -10.07 10.32 13.45
CA ILE A 59 -10.05 10.07 12.01
C ILE A 59 -10.30 11.38 11.26
N ASP A 60 -9.33 11.80 10.45
CA ASP A 60 -9.48 12.88 9.47
C ASP A 60 -9.74 12.30 8.07
N SER A 61 -10.37 13.10 7.22
CA SER A 61 -10.61 12.87 5.80
C SER A 61 -9.37 12.39 5.03
N LEU A 62 -8.20 12.97 5.28
CA LEU A 62 -6.94 12.55 4.67
C LEU A 62 -6.58 11.11 5.04
N ALA A 63 -6.74 10.72 6.32
CA ALA A 63 -6.48 9.36 6.79
C ALA A 63 -7.39 8.36 6.08
N VAL A 64 -8.68 8.70 5.93
CA VAL A 64 -9.66 7.84 5.22
C VAL A 64 -9.25 7.63 3.77
N ILE A 65 -8.84 8.69 3.06
CA ILE A 65 -8.39 8.61 1.66
C ILE A 65 -7.15 7.72 1.55
N ILE A 66 -6.18 7.87 2.45
CA ILE A 66 -4.95 7.07 2.45
C ILE A 66 -5.28 5.59 2.72
N VAL A 67 -6.09 5.29 3.74
CA VAL A 67 -6.47 3.90 4.06
C VAL A 67 -7.24 3.27 2.90
N ALA A 68 -8.13 4.03 2.23
CA ALA A 68 -8.82 3.56 1.03
C ALA A 68 -7.83 3.25 -0.11
N GLY A 69 -6.87 4.15 -0.38
CA GLY A 69 -5.83 3.94 -1.38
C GLY A 69 -4.93 2.73 -1.08
N LEU A 70 -4.55 2.54 0.18
CA LEU A 70 -3.82 1.36 0.65
C LEU A 70 -4.64 0.08 0.47
N THR A 71 -5.94 0.12 0.79
CA THR A 71 -6.84 -1.04 0.65
C THR A 71 -6.96 -1.47 -0.81
N VAL A 72 -7.18 -0.53 -1.73
CA VAL A 72 -7.22 -0.83 -3.17
C VAL A 72 -5.89 -1.38 -3.65
N SER A 73 -4.77 -0.80 -3.18
CA SER A 73 -3.42 -1.29 -3.51
C SER A 73 -3.18 -2.70 -2.99
N LEU A 74 -3.66 -3.05 -1.78
CA LEU A 74 -3.56 -4.39 -1.22
C LEU A 74 -4.33 -5.41 -2.06
N ILE A 75 -5.57 -5.07 -2.44
CA ILE A 75 -6.39 -5.92 -3.33
C ILE A 75 -5.66 -6.16 -4.65
N TYR A 76 -5.09 -5.10 -5.26
CA TYR A 76 -4.30 -5.23 -6.47
C TYR A 76 -3.12 -6.19 -6.27
N GLN A 77 -2.34 -6.06 -5.19
CA GLN A 77 -1.22 -6.98 -4.94
C GLN A 77 -1.71 -8.42 -4.75
N VAL A 78 -2.78 -8.63 -3.98
CA VAL A 78 -3.33 -9.97 -3.71
C VAL A 78 -3.81 -10.68 -4.98
N ILE A 79 -4.49 -9.97 -5.89
CA ILE A 79 -4.91 -10.51 -7.19
C ILE A 79 -3.72 -11.06 -7.97
N TRP A 80 -2.56 -10.40 -7.89
CA TRP A 80 -1.33 -10.81 -8.56
C TRP A 80 -0.49 -11.80 -7.76
N ILE A 81 -0.78 -12.05 -6.49
CA ILE A 81 -0.07 -13.03 -5.66
C ILE A 81 -0.73 -14.42 -5.77
N ILE A 82 -2.06 -14.47 -5.63
CA ILE A 82 -2.85 -15.72 -5.54
C ILE A 82 -2.50 -16.74 -6.65
N PRO A 83 -2.36 -16.36 -7.94
CA PRO A 83 -2.06 -17.33 -9.00
C PRO A 83 -0.71 -18.04 -8.83
N TYR A 84 0.22 -17.44 -8.09
CA TYR A 84 1.60 -17.92 -7.93
C TYR A 84 1.87 -18.49 -6.53
N THR A 85 0.91 -18.40 -5.61
CA THR A 85 1.00 -18.96 -4.25
C THR A 85 -0.10 -20.00 -4.04
N PRO A 86 0.21 -21.31 -4.16
CA PRO A 86 -0.74 -22.35 -3.77
C PRO A 86 -1.06 -22.24 -2.28
N LEU A 87 -2.34 -22.41 -1.94
CA LEU A 87 -2.84 -22.49 -0.56
C LEU A 87 -2.54 -23.86 0.06
#